data_AF-A0AAE3CEL9-F1
#
_entry.id   AF-A0AAE3CEL9-F1
#
_cell.length_a   1.000
_cell.length_b   1.000
_cell.length_c   1.000
_cell.angle_alpha   90.00
_cell.angle_beta   90.00
_cell.angle_gamma   90.00
#
_symmetry.space_group_name_H-M   'P 1'
#
loop_
_entity.id
_entity.type
_entity.pdbx_description
1 polymer ?
#
loop_
_entity_poly.entity_id
_entity_poly.type
_entity_poly.pdbx_seq_one_letter_code
_entity_poly.pdbx_strand_id
1 'polypeptide(L)' 'MSEGLLKNLLQNTPLAGLNLMPQLTERELVIEVTQQQLSTLLLEKTDERAKQAVTIECHEGKLMVKIRLF' A
#
# COMPACT_ATOMS: atom_id res chain seq x y z
N MET A 1 -22.89 11.75 12.17
CA MET A 1 -22.04 12.67 11.37
C MET A 1 -20.56 12.22 11.37
N SER A 2 -20.28 10.93 11.18
CA SER A 2 -18.93 10.34 11.26
C SER A 2 -18.44 9.75 9.92
N GLU A 3 -19.33 9.61 8.92
CA GLU A 3 -18.99 9.08 7.60
C GLU A 3 -18.12 10.03 6.75
N GLY A 4 -18.08 11.32 7.08
CA GLY A 4 -17.38 12.34 6.29
C GLY A 4 -15.85 12.31 6.42
N LEU A 5 -15.32 12.04 7.62
CA LEU A 5 -13.87 12.05 7.85
C LEU A 5 -13.16 10.87 7.18
N LEU A 6 -13.76 9.67 7.27
CA LEU A 6 -13.23 8.47 6.65
C LEU A 6 -13.29 8.58 5.11
N LYS A 7 -14.42 9.05 4.57
CA LYS A 7 -14.56 9.28 3.13
C LYS A 7 -13.55 10.32 2.60
N ASN A 8 -13.30 11.39 3.36
CA ASN A 8 -12.30 12.40 3.02
C ASN A 8 -10.86 11.88 3.12
N LEU A 9 -10.55 10.98 4.06
CA LEU A 9 -9.25 10.31 4.13
C LEU A 9 -9.05 9.38 2.92
N LEU A 10 -10.09 8.65 2.51
CA LEU A 10 -10.02 7.74 1.37
C LEU A 10 -9.84 8.45 0.02
N GLN A 11 -10.48 9.61 -0.16
CA GLN A 11 -10.34 10.39 -1.39
C GLN A 11 -8.98 11.08 -1.54
N ASN A 12 -8.31 11.38 -0.43
CA ASN A 12 -7.04 12.13 -0.42
C ASN A 12 -5.82 11.26 -0.10
N THR A 13 -5.99 9.95 0.04
CA THR A 13 -4.88 9.02 0.28
C THR A 13 -4.32 8.50 -1.04
N PRO A 14 -3.00 8.20 -1.10
CA PRO A 14 -2.36 7.61 -2.28
C PRO A 14 -3.00 6.26 -2.71
N LEU A 15 -3.82 5.66 -1.84
CA LEU A 15 -4.65 4.48 -2.11
C LEU A 15 -5.59 4.67 -3.31
N ALA A 16 -6.11 5.88 -3.54
CA ALA A 16 -6.98 6.19 -4.66
C ALA A 16 -6.26 6.05 -6.02
N GLY A 17 -4.94 6.28 -6.05
CA GLY A 17 -4.11 6.10 -7.25
C GLY A 17 -3.81 4.63 -7.60
N LEU A 18 -4.15 3.69 -6.72
CA LEU A 18 -3.80 2.27 -6.84
C LEU A 18 -5.00 1.36 -7.08
N ASN A 19 -6.16 1.97 -7.37
CA ASN A 19 -7.43 1.30 -7.58
C ASN A 19 -7.81 0.36 -6.42
N LEU A 20 -7.40 0.71 -5.20
CA LEU A 20 -7.78 0.00 -3.99
C LEU A 20 -9.15 0.51 -3.57
N MET A 21 -10.11 -0.40 -3.39
CA MET A 21 -11.42 -0.10 -2.83
C MET A 21 -11.44 -0.50 -1.35
N PRO A 22 -11.14 0.44 -0.43
CA PRO A 22 -11.27 0.19 0.99
C PRO A 22 -12.73 -0.14 1.33
N GLN A 23 -12.92 -1.17 2.15
CA GLN A 23 -14.21 -1.52 2.71
C GLN A 23 -14.27 -1.02 4.15
N LEU A 24 -15.36 -0.33 4.49
CA LEU A 24 -15.62 0.10 5.85
C LEU A 24 -16.57 -0.89 6.51
N THR A 25 -16.09 -1.62 7.51
CA THR A 25 -16.88 -2.62 8.25
C THR A 25 -16.99 -2.21 9.70
N GLU A 26 -18.18 -1.74 10.11
CA GLU A 26 -18.59 -1.32 11.47
C GLU A 26 -17.68 -0.28 12.16
N ARG A 27 -16.42 -0.62 12.43
CA ARG A 27 -15.37 0.22 13.04
C ARG A 27 -13.97 0.01 12.45
N GLU A 28 -13.86 -0.77 11.38
CA GLU A 28 -12.61 -1.14 10.74
C GLU A 28 -12.54 -0.60 9.32
N LEU A 29 -11.35 -0.16 8.92
CA LEU A 29 -11.03 0.16 7.55
C LEU A 29 -10.20 -0.98 6.97
N VAL A 30 -10.82 -1.77 6.11
CA VAL A 30 -10.17 -2.91 5.46
C VAL A 30 -9.66 -2.46 4.11
N ILE A 31 -8.35 -2.53 3.92
CA ILE A 31 -7.69 -2.28 2.63
C ILE A 31 -7.06 -3.60 2.19
N GLU A 32 -7.65 -4.22 1.18
CA GLU A 32 -7.08 -5.41 0.58
C GLU A 32 -6.10 -5.00 -0.52
N VAL A 33 -4.83 -5.39 -0.37
CA VAL A 33 -3.76 -5.10 -1.33
C VAL A 33 -3.18 -6.39 -1.86
N THR A 34 -2.99 -6.46 -3.17
CA THR A 34 -2.16 -7.50 -3.77
C THR A 34 -0.68 -7.24 -3.49
N GLN A 35 0.17 -8.27 -3.58
CA GLN A 35 1.61 -8.11 -3.42
C GLN A 35 2.20 -7.10 -4.41
N GLN A 36 1.67 -7.03 -5.63
CA GLN A 36 2.08 -6.07 -6.66
C GLN A 36 1.73 -4.63 -6.23
N GLN A 37 0.50 -4.40 -5.77
CA GLN A 37 0.08 -3.09 -5.27
C GLN A 37 0.86 -2.64 -4.03
N LEU A 38 1.15 -3.58 -3.13
CA LEU A 38 1.98 -3.32 -1.95
C LEU A 38 3.42 -2.94 -2.35
N SER A 39 3.98 -3.63 -3.33
CA SER A 39 5.30 -3.31 -3.88
C SER A 39 5.30 -1.90 -4.47
N THR A 40 4.29 -1.56 -5.26
CA THR A 40 4.14 -0.23 -5.85
C THR A 40 3.99 0.85 -4.78
N LEU A 41 3.18 0.64 -3.74
CA LEU A 41 3.01 1.57 -2.61
C LEU A 41 4.32 1.87 -1.90
N LEU A 42 5.07 0.82 -1.57
CA LEU A 42 6.33 0.94 -0.84
C LEU A 42 7.40 1.58 -1.71
N LEU A 43 7.34 1.34 -3.03
CA LEU A 43 8.33 1.81 -3.98
C LEU A 43 8.00 3.19 -4.60
N GLU A 44 6.77 3.69 -4.44
CA GLU A 44 6.25 4.92 -5.07
C GLU A 44 7.13 6.15 -4.78
N LYS A 45 7.64 6.25 -3.54
CA LYS A 45 8.46 7.38 -3.07
C LYS A 45 9.97 7.12 -3.15
N THR A 46 10.39 6.03 -3.78
CA THR A 46 11.81 5.65 -3.89
C THR A 46 12.34 5.98 -5.27
N ASP A 47 13.61 6.39 -5.34
CA ASP A 47 14.28 6.66 -6.62
C ASP A 47 14.32 5.43 -7.52
N GLU A 48 14.35 5.63 -8.84
CA GLU A 48 14.38 4.56 -9.87
C GLU A 48 15.48 3.51 -9.60
N ARG A 49 16.63 3.96 -9.07
CA ARG A 49 17.72 3.07 -8.67
C ARG A 49 17.34 2.14 -7.51
N ALA A 50 16.59 2.64 -6.55
CA ALA A 50 16.11 1.85 -5.42
C ALA A 50 15.00 0.89 -5.87
N LYS A 51 14.10 1.30 -6.78
CA LYS A 51 13.08 0.40 -7.34
C LYS A 51 13.66 -0.83 -8.02
N GLN A 52 14.83 -0.70 -8.66
CA GLN A 52 15.53 -1.82 -9.31
C GLN A 52 16.32 -2.68 -8.32
N ALA A 53 16.74 -2.12 -7.18
CA ALA A 53 17.53 -2.81 -6.17
C ALA A 53 16.67 -3.48 -5.08
N VAL A 54 15.38 -3.14 -5.00
CA VAL A 54 14.47 -3.60 -3.95
C VAL A 54 13.50 -4.65 -4.49
N THR A 55 13.48 -5.82 -3.85
CA THR A 55 12.50 -6.89 -4.10
C THR A 55 11.61 -7.04 -2.88
N ILE A 56 10.29 -7.04 -3.09
CA ILE A 56 9.30 -7.14 -2.02
C ILE A 56 8.51 -8.43 -2.20
N GLU A 57 8.58 -9.29 -1.19
CA GLU A 57 7.92 -10.60 -1.15
C GLU A 57 7.08 -10.74 0.12
N CYS A 58 5.87 -11.29 0.01
CA CYS A 58 5.05 -11.64 1.17
C CYS A 58 5.05 -13.15 1.35
N HIS A 59 5.64 -13.64 2.45
CA HIS A 59 5.70 -15.07 2.78
C HIS A 59 5.29 -15.28 4.23
N GLU A 60 4.37 -16.22 4.51
CA GLU A 60 3.97 -16.63 5.86
C GLU A 60 3.52 -15.46 6.77
N GLY A 61 2.79 -14.48 6.21
CA GLY A 61 2.37 -13.29 6.96
C GLY A 61 3.50 -12.31 7.27
N LYS A 62 4.70 -12.51 6.69
CA LYS A 62 5.84 -11.59 6.80
C LYS A 62 6.10 -10.89 5.48
N LEU A 63 6.34 -9.59 5.56
CA LEU A 63 6.84 -8.79 4.47
C LEU A 63 8.37 -8.88 4.44
N MET A 64 8.91 -9.49 3.38
CA MET A 64 10.34 -9.58 3.12
C MET A 64 10.73 -8.50 2.12
N VAL A 65 11.62 -7.60 2.55
CA VAL A 65 12.19 -6.56 1.69
C VAL A 65 13.67 -6.87 1.49
N LYS A 66 14.04 -7.34 0.30
CA LYS A 66 15.44 -7.56 -0.08
C LYS A 66 15.96 -6.29 -0.75
N ILE A 67 16.99 -5.68 -0.15
CA ILE A 67 17.66 -4.52 -0.72
C ILE A 67 19.03 -4.98 -1.19
N ARG A 68 19.28 -4.93 -2.50
CA ARG A 68 20.62 -5.18 -3.05
C ARG A 68 21.48 -3.96 -2.78
N LEU A 69 22.27 -4.06 -1.73
CA LEU A 69 23.39 -3.17 -1.47
C LEU A 69 24.54 -3.72 -2.30
N PHE A 70 25.05 -2.91 -3.23
CA PHE A 70 26.18 -3.19 -4.15
C PHE A 70 25.95 -4.30 -5.20
#